data_AF-A0A930ATC6-F1
#
_entry.id   AF-A0A930ATC6-F1
#
_cell.length_a   1.000
_cell.length_b   1.000
_cell.length_c   1.000
_cell.angle_alpha   90.00
_cell.angle_beta   90.00
_cell.angle_gamma   90.00
#
_symmetry.space_group_name_H-M   'P 1'
#
loop_
_entity.id
_entity.type
_entity.pdbx_description
1 polymer ?
#
loop_
_entity_poly.entity_id
_entity_poly.type
_entity_poly.pdbx_seq_one_letter_code
_entity_poly.pdbx_strand_id
1 'polypeptide(L)'
;VDSALLFNLFGTNLISIITVFIQEPIRHIGTSLIGVIIIYSLGNMLWLFGIHQAVIYSAILEPLLLINITENIAAANNGQAIPHIINLSQVQTFALMGGSGSTLCLLVATFLVSRNAASKNVAKLSFGPGLFNINEPVLFGYPIVYNISLAIPFILTPALGILISYLATVAGFMSPAFVQVPWTTPVFLNAWLATAGDFRAVLVQLVIFALGVLLYIPFIKVHDKVVEQEMEG
;
A
#
# COMPACT_ATOMS: atom_id res chain seq x y z
N VAL A 1 11.30 -14.71 37.01
CA VAL A 1 12.24 -14.30 38.07
C VAL A 1 13.25 -13.29 37.54
N ASP A 2 13.62 -13.34 36.25
CA ASP A 2 14.70 -12.50 35.70
C ASP A 2 14.33 -11.04 35.39
N SER A 3 13.10 -10.76 34.93
CA SER A 3 12.69 -9.37 34.61
C SER A 3 12.51 -8.48 35.83
N ALA A 4 12.09 -9.04 36.97
CA ALA A 4 11.92 -8.29 38.22
C ALA A 4 13.27 -7.98 38.88
N LEU A 5 14.24 -8.89 38.80
CA LEU A 5 15.60 -8.67 39.30
C LEU A 5 16.33 -7.58 38.51
N LEU A 6 16.26 -7.62 37.18
CA LEU A 6 16.84 -6.58 36.32
C LEU A 6 16.22 -5.20 36.60
N PHE A 7 14.91 -5.14 36.86
CA PHE A 7 14.23 -3.88 37.11
C PHE A 7 14.66 -3.25 38.44
N ASN A 8 14.78 -4.05 39.49
CA ASN A 8 15.20 -3.56 40.81
C ASN A 8 16.69 -3.19 40.87
N LEU A 9 17.55 -3.81 40.05
CA LEU A 9 19.00 -3.57 40.07
C LEU A 9 19.47 -2.49 39.08
N PHE A 10 18.82 -2.40 37.91
CA PHE A 10 19.30 -1.58 36.78
C PHE A 10 18.21 -0.68 36.19
N GLY A 11 16.99 -0.69 36.73
CA GLY A 11 15.87 0.11 36.21
C GLY A 11 15.35 -0.33 34.84
N THR A 12 15.71 -1.53 34.39
CA THR A 12 15.33 -2.06 33.06
C THR A 12 14.80 -3.49 33.17
N ASN A 13 14.10 -3.99 32.16
CA ASN A 13 13.64 -5.38 32.12
C ASN A 13 13.94 -6.02 30.76
N LEU A 14 13.75 -7.34 30.67
CA LEU A 14 14.08 -8.09 29.45
C LEU A 14 13.31 -7.58 28.22
N ILE A 15 12.05 -7.18 28.41
CA ILE A 15 11.22 -6.62 27.34
C ILE A 15 11.83 -5.30 26.86
N SER A 16 12.20 -4.40 27.78
CA SER A 16 12.86 -3.13 27.45
C SER A 16 14.18 -3.31 26.71
N ILE A 17 14.98 -4.31 27.08
CA ILE A 17 16.23 -4.64 26.38
C ILE A 17 15.94 -5.11 24.95
N ILE A 18 14.99 -6.03 24.76
CA ILE A 18 14.61 -6.52 23.43
C ILE A 18 14.04 -5.37 22.58
N THR A 19 13.19 -4.52 23.16
CA THR A 19 12.62 -3.37 22.46
C THR A 19 13.72 -2.43 21.96
N VAL A 20 14.61 -1.98 22.84
CA VAL A 20 15.64 -0.99 22.50
C VAL A 20 16.68 -1.53 21.52
N PHE A 21 17.17 -2.76 21.73
CA PHE A 21 18.31 -3.27 20.95
C PHE A 21 17.93 -4.09 19.72
N ILE A 22 16.71 -4.62 19.65
CA ILE A 22 16.28 -5.49 18.55
C ILE A 22 15.11 -4.87 17.80
N GLN A 23 14.02 -4.56 18.49
CA GLN A 23 12.79 -4.09 17.85
C GLN A 23 12.96 -2.70 17.21
N GLU A 24 13.55 -1.74 17.93
CA GLU A 24 13.71 -0.36 17.45
C GLU A 24 14.58 -0.24 16.19
N PRO A 25 15.77 -0.87 16.11
CA PRO A 25 16.56 -0.86 14.87
C PRO A 25 15.82 -1.46 13.68
N ILE A 26 15.13 -2.59 13.87
CA ILE A 26 14.34 -3.25 12.84
C ILE A 26 13.17 -2.34 12.42
N ARG A 27 12.49 -1.71 13.37
CA ARG A 27 11.41 -0.75 13.12
C ARG A 27 11.91 0.45 12.32
N HIS A 28 13.03 1.03 12.71
CA HIS A 28 13.58 2.21 12.04
C HIS A 28 13.94 1.92 10.58
N ILE A 29 14.57 0.78 10.31
CA ILE A 29 14.90 0.36 8.94
C ILE A 29 13.63 -0.01 8.17
N GLY A 30 12.78 -0.85 8.77
CA GLY A 30 11.58 -1.39 8.14
C GLY A 30 10.51 -0.35 7.86
N THR A 31 10.45 0.74 8.63
CA THR A 31 9.52 1.86 8.44
C THR A 31 10.17 3.11 7.83
N SER A 32 11.43 3.01 7.39
CA SER A 32 12.03 4.03 6.53
C SER A 32 11.32 4.04 5.17
N LEU A 33 11.32 5.20 4.48
CA LEU A 33 10.69 5.33 3.16
C LEU A 33 11.19 4.26 2.17
N ILE A 34 12.51 4.07 2.10
CA ILE A 34 13.13 3.09 1.21
C ILE A 34 12.81 1.67 1.66
N GLY A 35 12.88 1.40 2.97
CA GLY A 35 12.57 0.09 3.54
C GLY A 35 11.15 -0.36 3.21
N VAL A 36 10.16 0.52 3.41
CA VAL A 36 8.76 0.24 3.07
C VAL A 36 8.56 0.03 1.58
N ILE A 37 9.14 0.89 0.73
CA ILE A 37 9.03 0.72 -0.73
C ILE A 37 9.59 -0.64 -1.15
N ILE A 38 10.75 -1.05 -0.64
CA ILE A 38 11.37 -2.35 -0.97
C ILE A 38 10.51 -3.52 -0.48
N ILE A 39 10.12 -3.52 0.80
CA ILE A 39 9.36 -4.64 1.39
C ILE A 39 7.98 -4.76 0.74
N TYR A 40 7.28 -3.65 0.52
CA TYR A 40 5.96 -3.65 -0.11
C TYR A 40 6.04 -4.08 -1.59
N SER A 41 7.06 -3.60 -2.32
CA SER A 41 7.30 -4.00 -3.71
C SER A 41 7.64 -5.49 -3.82
N LEU A 42 8.45 -6.02 -2.90
CA LEU A 42 8.76 -7.45 -2.81
C LEU A 42 7.48 -8.27 -2.56
N GLY A 43 6.61 -7.82 -1.65
CA GLY A 43 5.31 -8.44 -1.42
C GLY A 43 4.46 -8.49 -2.70
N ASN A 44 4.39 -7.40 -3.46
CA ASN A 44 3.66 -7.38 -4.73
C ASN A 44 4.33 -8.26 -5.80
N MET A 45 5.66 -8.31 -5.84
CA MET A 45 6.39 -9.17 -6.79
C MET A 45 6.10 -10.65 -6.56
N LEU A 46 5.84 -11.05 -5.32
CA LEU A 46 5.54 -12.44 -4.98
C LEU A 46 4.20 -12.94 -5.54
N TRP A 47 3.30 -12.03 -5.94
CA TRP A 47 2.12 -12.42 -6.73
C TRP A 47 2.48 -13.08 -8.05
N LEU A 48 3.68 -12.83 -8.60
CA LEU A 48 4.18 -13.52 -9.80
C LEU A 48 4.46 -15.01 -9.57
N PHE A 49 4.55 -15.43 -8.31
CA PHE A 49 4.74 -16.82 -7.91
C PHE A 49 3.49 -17.39 -7.23
N GLY A 50 2.35 -16.68 -7.30
CA GLY A 50 1.10 -17.09 -6.65
C GLY A 50 1.10 -16.92 -5.12
N ILE A 51 2.09 -16.24 -4.56
CA ILE A 51 2.16 -15.96 -3.12
C ILE A 51 1.48 -14.61 -2.86
N HIS A 52 0.42 -14.64 -2.05
CA HIS A 52 -0.37 -13.45 -1.73
C HIS A 52 0.50 -12.41 -1.00
N GLN A 53 0.54 -11.16 -1.48
CA GLN A 53 1.40 -10.10 -0.90
C GLN A 53 1.22 -9.94 0.61
N ALA A 54 -0.03 -10.09 1.07
CA ALA A 54 -0.40 -9.94 2.48
C ALA A 54 0.42 -10.84 3.40
N VAL A 55 0.92 -12.00 2.92
CA VAL A 55 1.76 -12.90 3.71
C VAL A 55 3.07 -12.24 4.14
N ILE A 56 3.74 -11.51 3.23
CA ILE A 56 4.96 -10.77 3.56
C ILE A 56 4.63 -9.49 4.32
N TYR A 57 3.62 -8.77 3.86
CA TYR A 57 3.20 -7.52 4.47
C TYR A 57 2.80 -7.70 5.94
N SER A 58 1.93 -8.67 6.25
CA SER A 58 1.40 -8.89 7.60
C SER A 58 2.44 -9.48 8.55
N ALA A 59 3.40 -10.27 8.03
CA ALA A 59 4.42 -10.90 8.86
C ALA A 59 5.57 -9.96 9.22
N ILE A 60 5.95 -9.05 8.32
CA ILE A 60 7.16 -8.24 8.45
C ILE A 60 6.83 -6.77 8.67
N LEU A 61 5.99 -6.18 7.82
CA LEU A 61 5.85 -4.73 7.74
C LEU A 61 4.72 -4.21 8.63
N GLU A 62 3.56 -4.85 8.60
CA GLU A 62 2.35 -4.42 9.31
C GLU A 62 2.55 -4.25 10.83
N PRO A 63 3.22 -5.16 11.56
CA PRO A 63 3.44 -4.98 13.00
C PRO A 63 4.24 -3.71 13.30
N LEU A 64 5.22 -3.36 12.46
CA LEU A 64 6.04 -2.17 12.61
C LEU A 64 5.22 -0.90 12.34
N LEU A 65 4.41 -0.92 11.28
CA LEU A 65 3.50 0.17 10.92
C LEU A 65 2.40 0.39 11.96
N LEU A 66 1.95 -0.68 12.62
CA LEU A 66 0.94 -0.63 13.69
C LEU A 66 1.48 0.08 14.94
N ILE A 67 2.75 -0.12 15.28
CA ILE A 67 3.38 0.62 16.37
C ILE A 67 3.44 2.12 16.02
N ASN A 68 3.87 2.46 14.81
CA ASN A 68 3.97 3.86 14.37
C ASN A 68 2.61 4.58 14.41
N ILE A 69 1.53 3.94 13.92
CA ILE A 69 0.20 4.57 13.98
C ILE A 69 -0.31 4.69 15.42
N THR A 70 0.00 3.73 16.29
CA THR A 70 -0.40 3.79 17.71
C THR A 70 0.26 4.98 18.39
N GLU A 71 1.55 5.22 18.15
CA GLU A 71 2.27 6.39 18.64
C GLU A 71 1.70 7.70 18.06
N ASN A 72 1.32 7.71 16.78
CA ASN A 72 0.67 8.86 16.16
C ASN A 72 -0.68 9.20 16.79
N ILE A 73 -1.52 8.18 17.06
CA ILE A 73 -2.81 8.36 17.73
C ILE A 73 -2.59 8.94 19.13
N ALA A 74 -1.61 8.43 19.87
CA ALA A 74 -1.27 8.94 21.20
C ALA A 74 -0.79 10.40 21.15
N ALA A 75 0.06 10.75 20.18
CA ALA A 75 0.51 12.13 19.97
C ALA A 75 -0.67 13.05 19.65
N ALA A 76 -1.55 12.65 18.72
CA ALA A 76 -2.74 13.40 18.34
C ALA A 76 -3.67 13.67 19.52
N ASN A 77 -3.95 12.65 20.34
CA ASN A 77 -4.81 12.76 21.53
C ASN A 77 -4.25 13.70 22.59
N ASN A 78 -2.92 13.89 22.61
CA ASN A 78 -2.23 14.81 23.52
C ASN A 78 -1.98 16.19 22.88
N GLY A 79 -2.51 16.46 21.68
CA GLY A 79 -2.27 17.72 20.95
C GLY A 79 -0.82 17.91 20.51
N GLN A 80 -0.05 16.83 20.40
CA GLN A 80 1.36 16.84 19.98
C GLN A 80 1.48 16.66 18.46
N ALA A 81 2.65 17.02 17.92
CA ALA A 81 2.96 16.77 16.52
C ALA A 81 3.01 15.27 16.22
N ILE A 82 2.51 14.86 15.05
CA ILE A 82 2.50 13.47 14.61
C ILE A 82 3.92 13.02 14.26
N PRO A 83 4.50 12.02 14.96
CA PRO A 83 5.91 11.65 14.80
C PRO A 83 6.22 10.83 13.54
N HIS A 84 5.29 10.00 13.04
CA HIS A 84 5.58 9.02 11.99
C HIS A 84 4.73 9.21 10.73
N ILE A 85 5.34 9.65 9.63
CA ILE A 85 4.64 9.74 8.34
C ILE A 85 4.36 8.34 7.78
N ILE A 86 5.36 7.46 7.81
CA ILE A 86 5.21 6.07 7.39
C ILE A 86 4.57 5.28 8.54
N ASN A 87 3.31 4.92 8.34
CA ASN A 87 2.51 4.16 9.30
C ASN A 87 1.42 3.36 8.55
N LEU A 88 0.61 2.61 9.32
CA LEU A 88 -0.39 1.71 8.75
C LEU A 88 -1.36 2.42 7.80
N SER A 89 -1.95 3.52 8.24
CA SER A 89 -2.96 4.25 7.46
C SER A 89 -2.36 4.91 6.23
N GLN A 90 -1.14 5.45 6.32
CA GLN A 90 -0.47 6.04 5.16
C GLN A 90 -0.26 4.98 4.05
N VAL A 91 0.31 3.82 4.39
CA VAL A 91 0.59 2.77 3.40
C VAL A 91 -0.71 2.22 2.82
N GLN A 92 -1.69 1.86 3.65
CA GLN A 92 -2.96 1.32 3.17
C GLN A 92 -3.74 2.32 2.31
N THR A 93 -3.75 3.61 2.68
CA THR A 93 -4.51 4.62 1.94
C THR A 93 -3.91 4.88 0.56
N PHE A 94 -2.59 5.04 0.47
CA PHE A 94 -1.94 5.56 -0.74
C PHE A 94 -1.30 4.48 -1.62
N ALA A 95 -1.12 3.25 -1.12
CA ALA A 95 -0.49 2.15 -1.86
C ALA A 95 -1.46 1.02 -2.25
N LEU A 96 -2.62 0.92 -1.59
CA LEU A 96 -3.57 -0.20 -1.72
C LEU A 96 -4.86 0.21 -2.46
N MET A 97 -4.80 1.16 -3.39
CA MET A 97 -6.00 1.63 -4.10
C MET A 97 -6.57 0.56 -5.03
N GLY A 98 -7.67 -0.08 -4.63
CA GLY A 98 -8.13 -1.28 -5.31
C GLY A 98 -7.27 -2.50 -5.02
N GLY A 99 -6.69 -2.61 -3.83
CA GLY A 99 -5.97 -3.81 -3.39
C GLY A 99 -4.50 -3.86 -3.79
N SER A 100 -3.96 -5.07 -3.87
CA SER A 100 -2.57 -5.33 -4.26
C SER A 100 -2.25 -4.68 -5.62
N GLY A 101 -1.08 -4.06 -5.75
CA GLY A 101 -0.69 -3.37 -6.97
C GLY A 101 -1.46 -2.11 -7.35
N SER A 102 -2.33 -1.61 -6.47
CA SER A 102 -3.23 -0.49 -6.78
C SER A 102 -4.11 -0.77 -8.01
N THR A 103 -4.74 -1.96 -8.06
CA THR A 103 -5.43 -2.41 -9.27
C THR A 103 -6.66 -1.61 -9.67
N LEU A 104 -7.19 -0.70 -8.84
CA LEU A 104 -8.21 0.24 -9.32
C LEU A 104 -7.68 1.09 -10.49
N CYS A 105 -6.39 1.43 -10.48
CA CYS A 105 -5.70 2.10 -11.58
C CYS A 105 -5.70 1.24 -12.85
N LEU A 106 -5.41 -0.07 -12.72
CA LEU A 106 -5.48 -1.04 -13.82
C LEU A 106 -6.90 -1.10 -14.39
N LEU A 107 -7.91 -1.22 -13.53
CA LEU A 107 -9.31 -1.33 -13.98
C LEU A 107 -9.75 -0.13 -14.81
N VAL A 108 -9.44 1.09 -14.35
CA VAL A 108 -9.77 2.30 -15.10
C VAL A 108 -8.94 2.40 -16.37
N ALA A 109 -7.64 2.09 -16.33
CA ALA A 109 -6.81 2.05 -17.52
C ALA A 109 -7.35 1.05 -18.56
N THR A 110 -7.85 -0.12 -18.14
CA THR A 110 -8.50 -1.11 -19.03
C THR A 110 -9.70 -0.53 -19.73
N PHE A 111 -10.61 0.13 -19.01
CA PHE A 111 -11.78 0.75 -19.63
C PHE A 111 -11.39 1.83 -20.67
N LEU A 112 -10.29 2.54 -20.43
CA LEU A 112 -9.82 3.60 -21.32
C LEU A 112 -9.16 3.08 -22.60
N VAL A 113 -8.32 2.04 -22.52
CA VAL A 113 -7.45 1.67 -23.65
C VAL A 113 -7.54 0.24 -24.13
N SER A 114 -8.09 -0.69 -23.35
CA SER A 114 -8.14 -2.09 -23.75
C SER A 114 -9.10 -2.30 -24.92
N ARG A 115 -8.75 -3.21 -25.83
CA ARG A 115 -9.59 -3.70 -26.92
C ARG A 115 -10.08 -5.11 -26.66
N ASN A 116 -9.44 -5.85 -25.75
CA ASN A 116 -9.80 -7.22 -25.43
C ASN A 116 -11.12 -7.30 -24.63
N ALA A 117 -12.07 -8.09 -25.13
CA ALA A 117 -13.40 -8.23 -24.52
C ALA A 117 -13.35 -8.95 -23.16
N ALA A 118 -12.48 -9.94 -22.99
CA ALA A 118 -12.30 -10.65 -21.73
C ALA A 118 -11.73 -9.72 -20.64
N SER A 119 -10.68 -8.96 -20.97
CA SER A 119 -10.12 -7.91 -20.10
C SER A 119 -11.18 -6.92 -19.62
N LYS A 120 -12.04 -6.42 -20.52
CA LYS A 120 -13.14 -5.51 -20.16
C LYS A 120 -14.19 -6.15 -19.27
N ASN A 121 -14.54 -7.41 -19.54
CA ASN A 121 -15.53 -8.14 -18.72
C ASN A 121 -15.01 -8.35 -17.30
N VAL A 122 -13.75 -8.77 -17.16
CA VAL A 122 -13.09 -8.88 -15.85
C VAL A 122 -13.09 -7.52 -15.16
N ALA A 123 -12.68 -6.46 -15.86
CA ALA A 123 -12.64 -5.13 -15.26
C ALA A 123 -14.01 -4.66 -14.75
N LYS A 124 -15.08 -4.94 -15.51
CA LYS A 124 -16.46 -4.61 -15.13
C LYS A 124 -16.91 -5.36 -13.87
N LEU A 125 -16.63 -6.65 -13.78
CA LEU A 125 -17.00 -7.48 -12.62
C LEU A 125 -16.18 -7.09 -11.37
N SER A 126 -14.92 -6.70 -11.56
CA SER A 126 -13.99 -6.38 -10.49
C SER A 126 -14.10 -4.94 -9.97
N PHE A 127 -14.70 -4.02 -10.72
CA PHE A 127 -14.73 -2.59 -10.36
C PHE A 127 -15.43 -2.32 -9.03
N GLY A 128 -16.59 -2.96 -8.80
CA GLY A 128 -17.34 -2.82 -7.54
C GLY A 128 -16.50 -3.21 -6.32
N PRO A 129 -15.98 -4.45 -6.24
CA PRO A 129 -15.04 -4.87 -5.19
C PRO A 129 -13.78 -3.98 -5.11
N GLY A 130 -13.25 -3.56 -6.26
CA GLY A 130 -12.06 -2.71 -6.35
C GLY A 130 -12.23 -1.34 -5.69
N LEU A 131 -13.44 -0.78 -5.66
CA LEU A 131 -13.68 0.46 -4.90
C LEU A 131 -13.44 0.28 -3.39
N PHE A 132 -13.64 -0.93 -2.88
CA PHE A 132 -13.42 -1.31 -1.48
C PHE A 132 -12.09 -2.05 -1.29
N ASN A 133 -11.13 -1.85 -2.20
CA ASN A 133 -9.78 -2.42 -2.14
C ASN A 133 -9.72 -3.96 -2.20
N ILE A 134 -10.80 -4.63 -2.61
CA ILE A 134 -10.87 -6.08 -2.80
C ILE A 134 -10.55 -6.38 -4.28
N ASN A 135 -9.54 -7.22 -4.53
CA ASN A 135 -9.00 -7.37 -5.88
C ASN A 135 -8.68 -8.79 -6.34
N GLU A 136 -9.11 -9.80 -5.60
CA GLU A 136 -9.07 -11.20 -6.01
C GLU A 136 -9.73 -11.42 -7.40
N PRO A 137 -10.88 -10.79 -7.73
CA PRO A 137 -11.43 -10.89 -9.08
C PRO A 137 -10.50 -10.36 -10.17
N VAL A 138 -9.66 -9.36 -9.86
CA VAL A 138 -8.62 -8.86 -10.78
C VAL A 138 -7.48 -9.85 -10.86
N LEU A 139 -6.97 -10.31 -9.73
CA LEU A 139 -5.77 -11.16 -9.67
C LEU A 139 -5.98 -12.53 -10.33
N PHE A 140 -7.21 -13.05 -10.28
CA PHE A 140 -7.57 -14.31 -10.93
C PHE A 140 -8.18 -14.12 -12.32
N GLY A 141 -8.80 -12.97 -12.60
CA GLY A 141 -9.40 -12.67 -13.89
C GLY A 141 -8.42 -12.09 -14.91
N TYR A 142 -7.41 -11.34 -14.46
CA TYR A 142 -6.25 -10.97 -15.26
C TYR A 142 -5.14 -11.98 -15.04
N PRO A 143 -4.34 -12.32 -16.08
CA PRO A 143 -3.18 -13.19 -15.91
C PRO A 143 -1.99 -12.45 -15.25
N ILE A 144 -2.20 -11.61 -14.23
CA ILE A 144 -1.13 -10.81 -13.59
C ILE A 144 -0.04 -11.73 -13.03
N VAL A 145 -0.43 -12.87 -12.45
CA VAL A 145 0.49 -13.87 -11.88
C VAL A 145 1.53 -14.36 -12.90
N TYR A 146 1.19 -14.41 -14.19
CA TYR A 146 2.07 -14.95 -15.23
C TYR A 146 2.46 -13.93 -16.31
N ASN A 147 1.99 -12.68 -16.18
CA ASN A 147 2.20 -11.64 -17.18
C ASN A 147 3.21 -10.61 -16.68
N ILE A 148 4.46 -10.79 -17.11
CA ILE A 148 5.58 -9.89 -16.80
C ILE A 148 5.29 -8.43 -17.22
N SER A 149 4.49 -8.21 -18.28
CA SER A 149 4.13 -6.86 -18.71
C SER A 149 3.30 -6.14 -17.64
N LEU A 150 2.30 -6.80 -17.08
CA LEU A 150 1.45 -6.22 -16.03
C LEU A 150 2.11 -6.25 -14.63
N ALA A 151 3.11 -7.11 -14.43
CA ALA A 151 3.90 -7.17 -13.21
C ALA A 151 4.60 -5.83 -12.89
N ILE A 152 5.17 -5.18 -13.90
CA ILE A 152 5.93 -3.93 -13.75
C ILE A 152 5.05 -2.82 -13.13
N PRO A 153 3.92 -2.41 -13.74
CA PRO A 153 3.07 -1.38 -13.14
C PRO A 153 2.42 -1.85 -11.83
N PHE A 154 2.18 -3.16 -11.66
CA PHE A 154 1.68 -3.72 -10.40
C PHE A 154 2.65 -3.56 -9.23
N ILE A 155 3.96 -3.63 -9.47
CA ILE A 155 4.97 -3.39 -8.43
C ILE A 155 5.19 -1.89 -8.23
N LEU A 156 5.26 -1.11 -9.32
CA LEU A 156 5.65 0.29 -9.27
C LEU A 156 4.54 1.25 -8.80
N THR A 157 3.27 0.98 -9.12
CA THR A 157 2.18 1.91 -8.77
C THR A 157 2.04 2.12 -7.26
N PRO A 158 2.07 1.07 -6.41
CA PRO A 158 2.06 1.25 -4.97
C PRO A 158 3.29 1.99 -4.45
N ALA A 159 4.48 1.70 -4.98
CA ALA A 159 5.71 2.38 -4.60
C ALA A 159 5.65 3.89 -4.90
N LEU A 160 5.08 4.27 -6.06
CA LEU A 160 4.81 5.66 -6.40
C LEU A 160 3.83 6.30 -5.41
N GLY A 161 2.77 5.59 -5.01
CA GLY A 161 1.82 6.11 -4.03
C GLY A 161 2.44 6.37 -2.66
N ILE A 162 3.29 5.46 -2.19
CA ILE A 162 4.05 5.62 -0.94
C ILE A 162 4.98 6.84 -1.05
N LEU A 163 5.75 6.94 -2.13
CA LEU A 163 6.69 8.04 -2.35
C LEU A 163 5.99 9.40 -2.42
N ILE A 164 4.96 9.54 -3.24
CA ILE A 164 4.27 10.81 -3.47
C ILE A 164 3.56 11.27 -2.20
N SER A 165 2.85 10.38 -1.50
CA SER A 165 2.16 10.75 -0.26
C SER A 165 3.14 11.11 0.87
N TYR A 166 4.27 10.41 0.97
CA TYR A 166 5.35 10.77 1.89
C TYR A 166 5.89 12.18 1.58
N LEU A 167 6.26 12.45 0.33
CA LEU A 167 6.80 13.75 -0.08
C LEU A 167 5.78 14.88 0.11
N ALA A 168 4.50 14.64 -0.19
CA ALA A 168 3.44 15.61 0.02
C ALA A 168 3.24 15.93 1.52
N THR A 169 3.39 14.93 2.40
CA THR A 169 3.32 15.13 3.85
C THR A 169 4.54 15.90 4.36
N VAL A 170 5.75 15.52 3.95
CA VAL A 170 6.99 16.23 4.34
C VAL A 170 7.00 17.68 3.86
N ALA A 171 6.46 17.94 2.66
CA ALA A 171 6.31 19.29 2.12
C ALA A 171 5.23 20.12 2.82
N GLY A 172 4.47 19.55 3.76
CA GLY A 172 3.36 20.22 4.44
C GLY A 172 2.13 20.44 3.55
N PHE A 173 2.06 19.79 2.39
CA PHE A 173 0.94 19.93 1.45
C PHE A 173 -0.32 19.24 1.98
N MET A 174 -0.17 18.09 2.65
CA MET A 174 -1.28 17.39 3.32
C MET A 174 -0.89 17.02 4.75
N SER A 175 -1.89 16.87 5.61
CA SER A 175 -1.72 16.38 6.98
C SER A 175 -1.24 14.92 7.00
N PRO A 176 -0.44 14.50 8.00
CA PRO A 176 -0.10 13.11 8.19
C PRO A 176 -1.35 12.25 8.40
N ALA A 177 -1.35 11.04 7.84
CA ALA A 177 -2.38 10.05 8.16
C ALA A 177 -2.13 9.47 9.55
N PHE A 178 -3.09 9.58 10.46
CA PHE A 178 -2.97 9.04 11.83
C PHE A 178 -4.26 8.40 12.34
N VAL A 179 -5.38 8.58 11.64
CA VAL A 179 -6.64 7.89 11.97
C VAL A 179 -6.58 6.50 11.37
N GLN A 180 -6.79 5.47 12.18
CA GLN A 180 -6.89 4.09 11.67
C GLN A 180 -8.26 3.89 11.03
N VAL A 181 -8.25 3.61 9.73
CA VAL A 181 -9.45 3.43 8.91
C VAL A 181 -9.45 2.00 8.39
N PRO A 182 -10.58 1.27 8.35
CA PRO A 182 -10.62 -0.07 7.77
C PRO A 182 -10.06 -0.05 6.34
N TRP A 183 -9.19 -1.00 6.00
CA TRP A 183 -8.54 -1.05 4.68
C TRP A 183 -9.54 -1.21 3.52
N THR A 184 -10.75 -1.70 3.79
CA THR A 184 -11.85 -1.80 2.80
C THR A 184 -12.61 -0.49 2.59
N THR A 185 -12.24 0.58 3.27
CA THR A 185 -12.91 1.89 3.11
C THR A 185 -12.73 2.39 1.68
N PRO A 186 -13.81 2.88 1.04
CA PRO A 186 -13.75 3.35 -0.34
C PRO A 186 -12.59 4.32 -0.61
N VAL A 187 -11.94 4.12 -1.77
CA VAL A 187 -10.90 5.04 -2.25
C VAL A 187 -11.44 6.48 -2.27
N PHE A 188 -10.57 7.46 -1.99
CA PHE A 188 -10.88 8.89 -1.77
C PHE A 188 -11.53 9.19 -0.43
N LEU A 189 -12.52 8.40 0.00
CA LEU A 189 -13.07 8.54 1.34
C LEU A 189 -12.04 8.13 2.41
N ASN A 190 -11.28 7.07 2.16
CA ASN A 190 -10.23 6.61 3.07
C ASN A 190 -9.14 7.69 3.31
N ALA A 191 -8.72 8.43 2.28
CA ALA A 191 -7.72 9.48 2.42
C ALA A 191 -8.20 10.66 3.27
N TRP A 192 -9.45 11.07 3.07
CA TRP A 192 -10.07 12.10 3.89
C TRP A 192 -10.17 11.67 5.36
N LEU A 193 -10.64 10.44 5.62
CA LEU A 193 -10.77 9.92 6.98
C LEU A 193 -9.43 9.69 7.67
N ALA A 194 -8.45 9.12 6.97
CA ALA A 194 -7.13 8.77 7.51
C ALA A 194 -6.35 10.00 8.00
N THR A 195 -6.64 11.18 7.43
CA THR A 195 -6.01 12.46 7.75
C THR A 195 -6.91 13.37 8.60
N ALA A 196 -7.92 12.80 9.26
CA ALA A 196 -8.88 13.52 10.12
C ALA A 196 -9.62 14.67 9.41
N GLY A 197 -9.93 14.49 8.12
CA GLY A 197 -10.76 15.41 7.34
C GLY A 197 -10.00 16.33 6.38
N ASP A 198 -8.72 16.08 6.10
CA ASP A 198 -7.94 16.91 5.18
C ASP A 198 -8.25 16.58 3.71
N PHE A 199 -8.97 17.48 3.03
CA PHE A 199 -9.26 17.34 1.59
C PHE A 199 -8.02 17.33 0.69
N ARG A 200 -6.89 17.90 1.13
CA ARG A 200 -5.65 17.89 0.35
C ARG A 200 -5.11 16.47 0.21
N ALA A 201 -5.35 15.59 1.19
CA ALA A 201 -5.01 14.18 1.10
C ALA A 201 -5.78 13.46 -0.01
N VAL A 202 -7.05 13.82 -0.23
CA VAL A 202 -7.87 13.31 -1.34
C VAL A 202 -7.28 13.75 -2.68
N LEU A 203 -6.85 15.00 -2.79
CA LEU A 203 -6.19 15.50 -4.00
C LEU A 203 -4.89 14.76 -4.29
N VAL A 204 -4.08 14.50 -3.25
CA VAL A 204 -2.86 13.68 -3.38
C VAL A 204 -3.18 12.27 -3.86
N GLN A 205 -4.19 11.62 -3.27
CA GLN A 205 -4.60 10.28 -3.68
C GLN A 205 -5.12 10.27 -5.13
N LEU A 206 -5.84 11.32 -5.56
CA LEU A 206 -6.30 11.49 -6.93
C LEU A 206 -5.15 11.65 -7.91
N VAL A 207 -4.11 12.40 -7.55
CA VAL A 207 -2.88 12.54 -8.36
C VAL A 207 -2.17 11.19 -8.48
N ILE A 208 -2.00 10.46 -7.38
CA ILE A 208 -1.39 9.12 -7.40
C ILE A 208 -2.22 8.18 -8.28
N PHE A 209 -3.55 8.21 -8.13
CA PHE A 209 -4.47 7.42 -8.93
C PHE A 209 -4.32 7.73 -10.43
N ALA A 210 -4.32 9.00 -10.82
CA ALA A 210 -4.14 9.42 -12.21
C ALA A 210 -2.79 8.96 -12.77
N LEU A 211 -1.70 9.13 -12.02
CA LEU A 211 -0.37 8.66 -12.41
C LEU A 211 -0.31 7.13 -12.51
N GLY A 212 -0.98 6.41 -11.61
CA GLY A 212 -1.11 4.95 -11.67
C GLY A 212 -1.87 4.49 -12.92
N VAL A 213 -2.99 5.14 -13.25
CA VAL A 213 -3.74 4.87 -14.51
C VAL A 213 -2.84 5.09 -15.72
N LEU A 214 -2.13 6.23 -15.78
CA LEU A 214 -1.20 6.54 -16.86
C LEU A 214 -0.06 5.53 -16.95
N LEU A 215 0.46 5.07 -15.81
CA LEU A 215 1.52 4.06 -15.75
C LEU A 215 1.02 2.70 -16.28
N TYR A 216 -0.21 2.29 -15.99
CA TYR A 216 -0.77 1.03 -16.45
C TYR A 216 -1.07 1.00 -17.97
N ILE A 217 -1.48 2.12 -18.56
CA ILE A 217 -1.87 2.23 -19.97
C ILE A 217 -0.89 1.56 -20.97
N PRO A 218 0.43 1.87 -20.96
CA PRO A 218 1.34 1.26 -21.93
C PRO A 218 1.41 -0.27 -21.79
N PHE A 219 1.37 -0.80 -20.58
CA PHE A 219 1.46 -2.24 -20.33
C PHE A 219 0.17 -2.97 -20.70
N ILE A 220 -1.00 -2.35 -20.54
CA ILE A 220 -2.26 -2.91 -21.04
C ILE A 220 -2.24 -3.03 -22.56
N LYS A 221 -1.74 -2.01 -23.27
CA LYS A 221 -1.61 -2.07 -24.74
C LYS A 221 -0.67 -3.18 -25.19
N VAL A 222 0.42 -3.41 -24.46
CA VAL A 222 1.33 -4.53 -24.73
C VAL A 222 0.64 -5.86 -24.46
N HIS A 223 -0.05 -5.99 -23.33
CA HIS A 223 -0.80 -7.20 -22.98
C HIS A 223 -1.85 -7.55 -24.04
N ASP A 224 -2.67 -6.59 -24.46
CA ASP A 224 -3.71 -6.83 -25.47
C ASP A 224 -3.12 -7.32 -26.80
N LYS A 225 -1.97 -6.77 -27.21
CA LYS A 225 -1.26 -7.20 -28.42
C LYS A 225 -0.74 -8.64 -28.31
N VAL A 226 -0.21 -9.03 -27.14
CA VAL A 226 0.25 -10.40 -26.91
C VAL A 226 -0.93 -11.37 -26.99
N VAL A 227 -2.05 -11.05 -26.35
CA VAL A 227 -3.25 -11.90 -26.39
C VAL A 227 -3.81 -12.01 -27.80
N GLU A 228 -3.82 -10.92 -28.59
CA GLU A 228 -4.24 -10.95 -29.99
C GLU A 228 -3.35 -11.91 -30.81
N GLN A 229 -2.03 -11.86 -30.63
CA GLN A 229 -1.09 -12.75 -31.32
C GLN A 229 -1.26 -14.22 -30.92
N GLU A 230 -1.53 -14.50 -29.65
CA GLU A 230 -1.80 -15.86 -29.16
C GLU A 230 -3.12 -16.44 -29.68
N MET A 231 -4.08 -15.59 -30.05
CA MET A 231 -5.35 -16.03 -30.65
C MET A 231 -5.27 -16.25 -32.17
N GLU A 232 -4.27 -15.64 -32.83
CA GLU A 232 -4.05 -15.75 -34.28
C GLU A 232 -3.13 -16.92 -34.68
N GLY A 233 -2.32 -17.44 -33.75
CA GLY A 233 -1.37 -18.55 -33.97
C GLY A 233 -1.93 -19.91 -33.57
#